data_AF-A0A1B3SMS4-F1
#
_entry.id   AF-A0A1B3SMS4-F1
#
_cell.length_a   1.000
_cell.length_b   1.000
_cell.length_c   1.000
_cell.angle_alpha   90.00
_cell.angle_beta   90.00
_cell.angle_gamma   90.00
#
_symmetry.space_group_name_H-M   'P 1'
#
loop_
_entity.id
_entity.type
_entity.pdbx_description
1 polymer ?
#
loop_
_entity_poly.entity_id
_entity_poly.type
_entity_poly.pdbx_seq_one_letter_code
_entity_poly.pdbx_strand_id
1 'polypeptide(L)'
;GVSTVVDETHGFRYFERRDLLGFVDGTENPEEDEAEEAALVGDEDPHFTGGSYVIVEVPHDLASWNSLTVEEQERVIGRTKLDDVELDDDVKPSDSHVA
;
A
#
# COMPACT_ATOMS: atom_id res chain seq x y z
N GLY A 1 -14.81 -5.56 31.91
CA GLY A 1 -14.90 -6.06 30.52
C GLY A 1 -13.89 -7.17 30.33
N VAL A 2 -14.08 -8.02 29.32
CA VAL A 2 -13.13 -9.10 28.98
C VAL A 2 -11.95 -8.62 28.10
N SER A 3 -11.91 -7.33 27.74
CA SER A 3 -10.85 -6.68 26.97
C SER A 3 -10.81 -5.17 27.22
N THR A 4 -9.71 -4.53 26.79
CA THR A 4 -9.46 -3.08 26.84
C THR A 4 -8.83 -2.63 25.51
N VAL A 5 -9.23 -1.47 24.99
CA VAL A 5 -8.66 -0.88 23.77
C VAL A 5 -7.23 -0.41 24.04
N VAL A 6 -6.29 -0.76 23.15
CA VAL A 6 -4.87 -0.37 23.24
C VAL A 6 -4.45 0.64 22.18
N ASP A 7 -5.10 0.62 21.02
CA ASP A 7 -4.96 1.59 19.94
C ASP A 7 -6.29 1.72 19.19
N GLU A 8 -6.59 2.91 18.69
CA GLU A 8 -7.80 3.21 17.92
C GLU A 8 -7.49 4.31 16.89
N THR A 9 -7.41 3.91 15.62
CA THR A 9 -7.20 4.82 14.50
C THR A 9 -8.41 4.81 13.59
N HIS A 10 -8.97 6.00 13.31
CA HIS A 10 -10.12 6.15 12.42
C HIS A 10 -9.64 6.49 11.01
N GLY A 11 -9.66 5.50 10.12
CA GLY A 11 -9.33 5.68 8.72
C GLY A 11 -10.44 6.39 7.93
N PHE A 12 -10.07 7.02 6.84
CA PHE A 12 -10.99 7.60 5.87
C PHE A 12 -10.46 7.40 4.45
N ARG A 13 -11.35 7.27 3.48
CA ARG A 13 -10.94 7.31 2.06
C ARG A 13 -10.56 8.74 1.70
N TYR A 14 -9.34 8.92 1.19
CA TYR A 14 -8.87 10.21 0.73
C TYR A 14 -8.98 10.30 -0.81
N PHE A 15 -9.76 11.27 -1.30
CA PHE A 15 -10.03 11.50 -2.73
C PHE A 15 -10.28 10.20 -3.54
N GLU A 16 -9.56 10.02 -4.63
CA GLU A 16 -9.71 8.93 -5.61
C GLU A 16 -8.94 7.66 -5.18
N ARG A 17 -9.03 7.28 -3.90
CA ARG A 17 -8.24 6.18 -3.27
C ARG A 17 -6.75 6.52 -3.18
N ARG A 18 -6.46 7.74 -2.72
CA ARG A 18 -5.09 8.18 -2.49
C ARG A 18 -4.66 7.91 -1.05
N ASP A 19 -3.37 7.66 -0.86
CA ASP A 19 -2.73 7.71 0.44
C ASP A 19 -2.50 9.17 0.89
N LEU A 20 -1.91 9.35 2.08
CA LEU A 20 -1.55 10.68 2.58
C LEU A 20 -0.33 11.30 1.86
N LEU A 21 0.42 10.50 1.10
CA LEU A 21 1.52 10.96 0.25
C LEU A 21 1.00 11.59 -1.06
N GLY A 22 -0.27 11.32 -1.38
CA GLY A 22 -1.01 11.84 -2.51
C GLY A 22 -0.94 10.96 -3.76
N PHE A 23 -0.50 9.70 -3.65
CA PHE A 23 -0.48 8.72 -4.73
C PHE A 23 -1.71 7.82 -4.63
N VAL A 24 -2.19 7.29 -5.75
CA VAL A 24 -3.23 6.25 -5.70
C VAL A 24 -2.62 5.01 -5.08
N ASP A 25 -3.34 4.41 -4.14
CA ASP A 25 -2.87 3.26 -3.36
C ASP A 25 -3.80 2.06 -3.60
N GLY A 26 -3.18 0.89 -3.76
CA GLY A 26 -3.84 -0.37 -4.08
C GLY A 26 -4.11 -0.62 -5.57
N THR A 27 -3.44 0.09 -6.49
CA THR A 27 -3.59 -0.12 -7.95
C THR A 27 -3.15 -1.53 -8.39
N GLU A 28 -2.10 -2.07 -7.78
CA GLU A 28 -1.56 -3.40 -8.08
C GLU A 28 -2.08 -4.49 -7.13
N ASN A 29 -3.14 -4.21 -6.36
CA ASN A 29 -3.73 -5.25 -5.53
C ASN A 29 -4.37 -6.32 -6.43
N PRO A 30 -4.16 -7.62 -6.12
CA PRO A 30 -4.85 -8.68 -6.83
C PRO A 30 -6.36 -8.55 -6.66
N GLU A 31 -7.11 -8.98 -7.68
CA GLU A 31 -8.58 -8.94 -7.69
C GLU A 31 -9.16 -10.35 -7.81
N GLU A 32 -10.41 -10.52 -7.37
CA GLU A 32 -11.17 -11.76 -7.51
C GLU A 32 -10.41 -12.99 -6.96
N ASP A 33 -10.26 -14.03 -7.77
CA ASP A 33 -9.62 -15.29 -7.38
C ASP A 33 -8.14 -15.10 -7.02
N GLU A 34 -7.44 -14.16 -7.66
CA GLU A 34 -6.04 -13.84 -7.35
C GLU A 34 -5.91 -13.24 -5.94
N ALA A 35 -6.92 -12.50 -5.49
CA ALA A 35 -6.93 -11.94 -4.13
C ALA A 35 -7.09 -13.03 -3.07
N GLU A 36 -7.95 -14.02 -3.35
CA GLU A 36 -8.12 -15.18 -2.45
C GLU A 36 -6.83 -16.02 -2.39
N GLU A 37 -6.21 -16.28 -3.54
CA GLU A 37 -4.94 -17.01 -3.62
C GLU A 37 -3.80 -16.28 -2.89
N ALA A 38 -3.73 -14.95 -3.00
CA ALA A 38 -2.69 -14.16 -2.35
C ALA A 38 -2.88 -14.01 -0.82
N ALA A 39 -4.12 -13.95 -0.34
CA ALA A 39 -4.42 -13.55 1.03
C ALA A 39 -4.77 -14.70 1.97
N LEU A 40 -5.25 -15.84 1.46
CA LEU A 40 -5.77 -16.93 2.28
C LEU A 40 -4.76 -18.07 2.42
N VAL A 41 -4.66 -18.61 3.64
CA VAL A 41 -3.96 -19.86 3.90
C VAL A 41 -4.68 -20.99 3.17
N GLY A 42 -3.95 -21.76 2.38
CA GLY A 42 -4.45 -22.88 1.58
C GLY A 42 -4.18 -24.24 2.23
N ASP A 43 -3.98 -25.25 1.38
CA ASP A 43 -3.70 -26.63 1.79
C ASP A 43 -2.28 -26.81 2.35
N GLU A 44 -1.42 -25.80 2.25
CA GLU A 44 -0.10 -25.80 2.88
C GLU A 44 -0.17 -25.78 4.42
N ASP A 45 -1.28 -25.32 5.01
CA ASP A 45 -1.61 -25.51 6.42
C ASP A 45 -3.11 -25.81 6.63
N PRO A 46 -3.51 -27.09 6.51
CA PRO A 46 -4.93 -27.50 6.53
C PRO A 46 -5.69 -27.17 7.82
N HIS A 47 -4.99 -26.87 8.92
CA HIS A 47 -5.65 -26.52 10.18
C HIS A 47 -6.11 -25.06 10.21
N PHE A 48 -5.52 -24.23 9.35
CA PHE A 48 -5.77 -22.80 9.29
C PHE A 48 -6.28 -22.35 7.92
N THR A 49 -6.68 -23.27 7.05
CA THR A 49 -7.25 -22.96 5.73
C THR A 49 -8.38 -21.93 5.83
N GLY A 50 -8.30 -20.90 4.99
CA GLY A 50 -9.19 -19.73 5.01
C GLY A 50 -8.84 -18.67 6.06
N GLY A 51 -7.79 -18.88 6.86
CA GLY A 51 -7.16 -17.86 7.68
C GLY A 51 -6.25 -16.93 6.86
N SER A 52 -5.70 -15.90 7.50
CA SER A 52 -4.80 -14.93 6.85
C SER A 52 -3.83 -14.32 7.86
N TYR A 53 -2.72 -13.78 7.36
CA TYR A 53 -1.75 -13.03 8.15
C TYR A 53 -1.89 -11.54 7.85
N VAL A 54 -2.15 -10.74 8.89
CA VAL A 54 -2.34 -9.29 8.77
C VAL A 54 -1.24 -8.53 9.51
N ILE A 55 -0.67 -7.52 8.86
CA ILE A 55 0.31 -6.58 9.41
C ILE A 55 -0.28 -5.18 9.29
N VAL A 56 -0.15 -4.36 10.34
CA VAL A 56 -0.67 -2.99 10.39
C VAL A 56 0.44 -2.05 10.83
N GLU A 57 0.76 -1.05 9.98
CA GLU A 57 1.75 0.00 10.24
C GLU A 57 1.24 1.36 9.76
N VAL A 58 1.52 2.45 10.50
CA VAL A 58 1.05 3.81 10.15
C VAL A 58 2.02 4.97 10.46
N PRO A 59 3.32 4.96 10.06
CA PRO A 59 4.15 6.16 10.15
C PRO A 59 4.31 6.89 8.81
N HIS A 60 4.00 8.19 8.76
CA HIS A 60 4.37 9.06 7.64
C HIS A 60 4.98 10.38 8.15
N ASP A 61 6.18 10.71 7.69
CA ASP A 61 6.74 12.07 7.84
C ASP A 61 6.32 12.93 6.65
N LEU A 62 5.12 13.50 6.74
CA LEU A 62 4.55 14.33 5.69
C LEU A 62 5.31 15.64 5.47
N ALA A 63 6.05 16.13 6.47
CA ALA A 63 6.82 17.37 6.33
C ALA A 63 8.04 17.13 5.42
N SER A 64 8.79 16.07 5.70
CA SER A 64 9.91 15.67 4.85
C SER A 64 9.43 15.30 3.44
N TRP A 65 8.32 14.56 3.33
CA TRP A 65 7.75 14.18 2.04
C TRP A 65 7.38 15.37 1.15
N ASN A 66 6.67 16.36 1.72
CA ASN A 66 6.22 17.54 0.98
C ASN A 66 7.35 18.53 0.67
N SER A 67 8.57 18.29 1.17
CA SER A 67 9.76 19.08 0.78
C SER A 67 10.35 18.64 -0.56
N LEU A 68 10.04 17.43 -1.02
CA LEU A 68 10.45 16.90 -2.32
C LEU A 68 9.63 17.51 -3.45
N THR A 69 10.25 17.66 -4.62
CA THR A 69 9.55 17.94 -5.88
C THR A 69 8.66 16.76 -6.29
N VAL A 70 7.68 17.01 -7.17
CA VAL A 70 6.79 15.94 -7.65
C VAL A 70 7.61 14.86 -8.37
N GLU A 71 8.58 15.25 -9.18
CA GLU A 71 9.42 14.32 -9.93
C GLU A 71 10.35 13.49 -9.01
N GLU A 72 10.72 14.01 -7.84
CA GLU A 72 11.42 13.24 -6.82
C GLU A 72 10.48 12.25 -6.13
N GLN A 73 9.26 12.67 -5.79
CA GLN A 73 8.25 11.78 -5.21
C GLN A 73 7.87 10.64 -6.18
N GLU A 74 7.69 10.94 -7.46
CA GLU A 74 7.38 9.94 -8.50
C GLU A 74 8.52 8.93 -8.67
N ARG A 75 9.78 9.35 -8.51
CA ARG A 75 10.94 8.43 -8.50
C ARG A 75 10.97 7.55 -7.25
N VAL A 76 10.58 8.07 -6.09
CA VAL A 76 10.48 7.28 -4.86
C VAL A 76 9.37 6.24 -4.97
N ILE A 77 8.21 6.61 -5.53
CA ILE A 77 7.07 5.68 -5.66
C ILE A 77 7.25 4.73 -6.85
N GLY A 78 7.72 5.22 -7.99
CA GLY A 78 7.80 4.46 -9.24
C GLY A 78 6.58 4.64 -10.16
N ARG A 79 5.70 5.61 -9.87
CA ARG A 79 4.50 5.95 -10.67
C ARG A 79 4.36 7.46 -10.79
N THR A 80 3.61 7.95 -11.78
CA THR A 80 3.24 9.36 -11.88
C THR A 80 2.19 9.71 -10.84
N LYS A 81 2.31 10.89 -10.23
CA LYS A 81 1.51 11.23 -9.04
C LYS A 81 0.04 11.46 -9.39
N LEU A 82 -0.23 12.19 -10.45
CA LEU A 82 -1.60 12.56 -10.82
C LEU A 82 -2.31 11.40 -11.53
N ASP A 83 -1.70 10.87 -12.59
CA ASP A 83 -2.32 9.94 -13.52
C ASP A 83 -2.17 8.47 -13.10
N ASP A 84 -1.37 8.19 -12.06
CA ASP A 84 -1.13 6.84 -11.54
C ASP A 84 -0.58 5.87 -12.60
N VAL A 85 0.31 6.37 -13.44
CA VAL A 85 0.96 5.57 -14.51
C VAL A 85 2.31 5.09 -14.01
N GLU A 86 2.56 3.78 -14.08
CA GLU A 86 3.87 3.21 -13.75
C GLU A 86 4.98 3.78 -14.63
N LEU A 87 6.12 4.11 -14.04
CA LEU A 87 7.28 4.60 -14.79
C LEU A 87 7.87 3.49 -15.67
N ASP A 88 8.39 3.86 -16.83
CA ASP A 88 9.11 2.92 -17.70
C ASP A 88 10.35 2.36 -16.99
N ASP A 89 10.70 1.09 -17.27
CA ASP A 89 11.80 0.38 -16.61
C ASP A 89 13.18 1.03 -16.78
N ASP A 90 13.39 1.82 -17.83
CA ASP A 90 14.63 2.56 -18.07
C ASP A 90 14.75 3.87 -17.27
N VAL A 91 13.63 4.34 -16.70
CA VAL A 91 13.55 5.55 -15.88
C VAL A 91 13.29 5.22 -14.40
N LYS A 92 12.60 4.12 -14.12
CA LYS A 92 12.24 3.67 -12.77
C LYS A 92 13.49 3.33 -11.95
N PRO A 93 13.73 4.03 -10.83
CA PRO A 93 14.83 3.70 -9.94
C PRO A 93 14.68 2.29 -9.36
N SER A 94 15.79 1.56 -9.24
CA SER A 94 15.80 0.22 -8.64
C SER A 94 15.48 0.20 -7.15
N ASP A 95 15.48 1.36 -6.49
CA ASP A 95 15.11 1.56 -5.09
C ASP A 95 13.75 2.25 -4.94
N SER A 96 12.97 2.35 -6.01
CA SER A 96 11.58 2.81 -5.93
C SER A 96 10.70 1.78 -5.22
N HIS A 97 9.58 2.23 -4.64
CA HIS A 97 8.64 1.36 -3.93
C HIS A 97 8.05 0.24 -4.79
N VAL A 98 7.91 0.47 -6.11
CA VAL A 98 7.34 -0.49 -7.07
C VAL A 98 8.37 -1.48 -7.63
N ALA A 99 9.68 -1.18 -7.54
CA ALA A 99 10.74 -1.97 -8.18
C ALA A 99 11.06 -3.32 -7.51
#